data_AF-A0ABC8U2N7-F1
#
_entry.id   AF-A0ABC8U2N7-F1
#
_cell.length_a   1.000
_cell.length_b   1.000
_cell.length_c   1.000
_cell.angle_alpha   90.00
_cell.angle_beta   90.00
_cell.angle_gamma   90.00
#
_symmetry.space_group_name_H-M   'P 1'
#
loop_
_entity.id
_entity.type
_entity.pdbx_description
1 polymer ?
#
loop_
_entity_poly.entity_id
_entity_poly.type
_entity_poly.pdbx_seq_one_letter_code
_entity_poly.pdbx_strand_id
1 'polypeptide(L)'
;MQDVAESDVVSKLKILELLLVWADLIADWHEWEEMEDLSIFNCIKEVVNLHKNFPLKNFIVRDVPSPPAPPVPQRSIIEGIGAFVSGAFSQYPSAIWRASSCVHLLLHVPTYSLEGESVKQALVIAFSQAVFSRFVEIQMKPCSLWKPLLLAISSCYLCYPDTVEKILEKSEHDGFTVYAAALGFVSTSKFEHGLSTESEIKLTVLALAKVVERLLRVGKQGSGLLQDCFASLLEASVRLKQVQEEEEEGDEENEDEDEDDGDEDTDDDEDSEDDREETEEEFLARCAKAAIALENGTIVEEGDVEDQDQEIELGGLEEVDQQRTVLSLIERYRQVLIHGQSLPLELISSFLNTFPQCSAYFQQPWQ
;
A
#
# COMPACT_ATOMS: atom_id res chain seq x y z
N MET A 1 11.99 30.18 16.93
CA MET A 1 13.16 29.99 17.81
C MET A 1 12.97 28.71 18.65
N GLN A 2 12.54 27.61 18.01
CA GLN A 2 12.04 26.40 18.70
C GLN A 2 12.80 25.12 18.26
N ASP A 3 13.39 25.09 17.06
CA ASP A 3 14.21 23.97 16.56
C ASP A 3 15.49 23.66 17.34
N VAL A 4 16.04 24.63 18.06
CA VAL A 4 17.32 24.45 18.79
C VAL A 4 17.12 23.59 20.06
N ALA A 5 15.89 23.49 20.58
CA ALA A 5 15.63 22.72 21.79
C ALA A 5 15.50 21.21 21.51
N GLU A 6 14.86 20.81 20.41
CA GLU A 6 14.55 19.40 20.12
C GLU A 6 15.77 18.63 19.60
N SER A 7 16.56 19.22 18.69
CA SER A 7 17.82 18.62 18.23
C SER A 7 18.86 18.43 19.35
N ASP A 8 18.87 19.34 20.33
CA ASP A 8 19.71 19.27 21.52
C ASP A 8 19.21 18.16 22.48
N VAL A 9 17.90 17.92 22.56
CA VAL A 9 17.31 16.80 23.32
C VAL A 9 17.65 15.44 22.69
N VAL A 10 17.53 15.29 21.36
CA VAL A 10 17.93 14.05 20.63
C VAL A 10 19.39 13.70 20.90
N SER A 11 20.26 14.70 20.88
CA SER A 11 21.69 14.55 21.16
C SER A 11 21.97 14.23 22.63
N LYS A 12 21.25 14.85 23.57
CA LYS A 12 21.39 14.59 25.01
C LYS A 12 20.90 13.21 25.44
N LEU A 13 19.84 12.71 24.80
CA LEU A 13 19.21 11.43 25.12
C LEU A 13 19.88 10.22 24.44
N LYS A 14 20.95 10.43 23.66
CA LYS A 14 21.65 9.35 22.95
C LYS A 14 20.74 8.50 22.06
N ILE A 15 19.71 9.13 21.50
CA ILE A 15 18.67 8.45 20.71
C ILE A 15 19.31 7.73 19.52
N LEU A 16 20.30 8.34 18.88
CA LEU A 16 20.99 7.73 17.75
C LEU A 16 21.69 6.41 18.13
N GLU A 17 22.40 6.36 19.26
CA GLU A 17 23.08 5.15 19.70
C GLU A 17 22.08 4.04 20.08
N LEU A 18 20.97 4.43 20.70
CA LEU A 18 19.87 3.52 21.02
C LEU A 18 19.21 2.96 19.77
N LEU A 19 18.92 3.80 18.77
CA LEU A 19 18.31 3.37 17.51
C LEU A 19 19.21 2.44 16.71
N LEU A 20 20.53 2.64 16.74
CA LEU A 20 21.46 1.71 16.08
C LEU A 20 21.42 0.33 16.72
N VAL A 21 21.44 0.26 18.06
CA VAL A 21 21.35 -1.02 18.77
C VAL A 21 19.99 -1.66 18.56
N TRP A 22 18.91 -0.89 18.64
CA TRP A 22 17.55 -1.38 18.42
C TRP A 22 17.36 -1.90 17.00
N ALA A 23 17.82 -1.18 15.98
CA ALA A 23 17.77 -1.62 14.59
C ALA A 23 18.58 -2.91 14.37
N ASP A 24 19.76 -3.03 14.98
CA ASP A 24 20.57 -4.25 14.92
C ASP A 24 19.86 -5.43 15.62
N LEU A 25 19.10 -5.20 16.71
CA LEU A 25 18.33 -6.23 17.42
C LEU A 25 17.13 -6.75 16.63
N ILE A 26 16.32 -5.85 16.05
CA ILE A 26 15.10 -6.26 15.32
C ILE A 26 15.42 -6.88 13.95
N ALA A 27 16.59 -6.60 13.41
CA ALA A 27 16.92 -7.03 12.05
C ALA A 27 17.07 -8.56 11.91
N ASP A 28 17.38 -9.24 13.02
CA ASP A 28 17.46 -10.70 13.10
C ASP A 28 16.35 -11.25 14.03
N TRP A 29 15.20 -10.56 14.10
CA TRP A 29 14.07 -10.91 14.95
C TRP A 29 13.48 -12.28 14.60
N HIS A 30 13.34 -13.13 15.62
CA HIS A 30 12.84 -14.50 15.50
C HIS A 30 11.80 -14.87 16.57
N GLU A 31 11.53 -13.97 17.52
CA GLU A 31 10.60 -14.14 18.63
C GLU A 31 9.29 -13.40 18.31
N TRP A 32 8.63 -13.80 17.23
CA TRP A 32 7.38 -13.17 16.78
C TRP A 32 6.25 -13.41 17.79
N GLU A 33 5.73 -12.33 18.35
CA GLU A 33 4.61 -12.29 19.28
C GLU A 33 3.79 -11.01 19.03
N GLU A 34 2.49 -11.18 18.79
CA GLU A 34 1.64 -10.13 18.22
C GLU A 34 1.64 -8.80 18.97
N MET A 35 1.65 -8.84 20.31
CA MET A 35 1.67 -7.65 21.15
C MET A 35 3.03 -6.95 21.16
N GLU A 36 4.13 -7.71 21.16
CA GLU A 36 5.49 -7.16 21.15
C GLU A 36 5.81 -6.57 19.77
N ASP A 37 5.46 -7.30 18.72
CA ASP A 37 5.68 -6.90 17.33
C ASP A 37 4.92 -5.62 16.98
N LEU A 38 3.69 -5.44 17.50
CA LEU A 38 2.93 -4.19 17.33
C LEU A 38 3.73 -2.97 17.82
N SER A 39 4.38 -3.10 18.97
CA SER A 39 5.21 -2.03 19.53
C SER A 39 6.42 -1.72 18.65
N ILE A 40 7.00 -2.74 18.00
CA ILE A 40 8.08 -2.56 17.03
C ILE A 40 7.58 -1.79 15.79
N PHE A 41 6.43 -2.16 15.22
CA PHE A 41 5.84 -1.45 14.08
C PHE A 41 5.49 0.01 14.39
N ASN A 42 4.93 0.28 15.56
CA ASN A 42 4.66 1.65 15.99
C ASN A 42 5.96 2.44 16.14
N CYS A 43 6.99 1.84 16.74
CA CYS A 43 8.31 2.44 16.84
C CYS A 43 8.94 2.73 15.46
N ILE A 44 8.75 1.84 14.47
CA ILE A 44 9.21 2.10 13.08
C ILE A 44 8.59 3.39 12.53
N LYS A 45 7.27 3.56 12.68
CA LYS A 45 6.56 4.77 12.22
C LYS A 45 7.11 6.03 12.92
N GLU A 46 7.28 5.98 14.24
CA GLU A 46 7.85 7.09 15.03
C GLU A 46 9.28 7.42 14.61
N VAL A 47 10.13 6.41 14.40
CA VAL A 47 11.53 6.57 14.01
C VAL A 47 11.68 7.18 12.62
N VAL A 48 10.82 6.78 11.68
CA VAL A 48 10.77 7.40 10.35
C VAL A 48 10.31 8.86 10.45
N ASN A 49 9.26 9.14 11.22
CA ASN A 49 8.77 10.51 11.42
C ASN A 49 9.83 11.40 12.11
N LEU A 50 10.55 10.84 13.09
CA LEU A 50 11.68 11.51 13.71
C LEU A 50 12.77 11.84 12.69
N HIS A 51 13.10 10.92 11.78
CA HIS A 51 14.08 11.19 10.72
C HIS A 51 13.63 12.24 9.71
N LYS A 52 12.34 12.24 9.32
CA LYS A 52 11.74 13.26 8.44
C LYS A 52 11.87 14.66 9.04
N ASN A 53 11.61 14.79 10.34
CA ASN A 53 11.69 16.06 11.05
C ASN A 53 13.13 16.45 11.41
N PHE A 54 13.97 15.46 11.73
CA PHE A 54 15.35 15.65 12.17
C PHE A 54 16.28 14.66 11.45
N PRO A 55 17.06 15.09 10.44
CA PRO A 55 17.96 14.21 9.70
C PRO A 55 18.95 13.46 10.62
N LEU A 56 18.61 12.22 10.94
CA LEU A 56 19.43 11.35 11.80
C LEU A 56 20.66 10.84 11.02
N LYS A 57 21.85 11.02 11.61
CA LYS A 57 23.09 10.41 11.09
C LYS A 57 22.96 8.89 11.09
N ASN A 58 23.66 8.18 10.20
CA ASN A 58 23.66 6.71 10.11
C ASN A 58 22.29 6.05 9.84
N PHE A 59 21.25 6.86 9.56
CA PHE A 59 19.92 6.33 9.29
C PHE A 59 19.85 5.60 7.96
N ILE A 60 20.32 6.26 6.89
CA ILE A 60 20.32 5.74 5.52
C ILE A 60 21.62 4.99 5.21
N VAL A 61 22.77 5.59 5.51
CA VAL A 61 24.09 4.97 5.32
C VAL A 61 24.91 5.16 6.59
N ARG A 62 25.47 4.06 7.08
CA ARG A 62 26.32 4.04 8.26
C ARG A 62 27.77 4.36 7.89
N ASP A 63 28.40 5.21 8.69
CA ASP A 63 29.81 5.54 8.53
C ASP A 63 30.70 4.29 8.64
N VAL A 64 31.72 4.20 7.78
CA VAL A 64 32.71 3.12 7.84
C VAL A 64 33.50 3.23 9.14
N PRO A 65 33.60 2.15 9.95
CA PRO A 65 34.35 2.18 11.19
C PRO A 65 35.80 2.62 10.97
N SER A 66 36.30 3.50 11.84
CA SER A 66 37.73 3.85 11.84
C SER A 66 38.58 2.66 12.33
N PRO A 67 39.81 2.46 11.81
CA PRO A 67 40.71 1.41 12.30
C PRO A 67 40.91 1.46 13.82
N PRO A 68 41.02 0.33 14.53
CA PRO A 68 41.35 -1.01 14.03
C PRO A 68 40.16 -1.91 13.71
N ALA A 69 38.92 -1.41 13.79
CA ALA A 69 37.74 -2.20 13.43
C ALA A 69 37.78 -2.58 11.93
N PRO A 70 37.27 -3.77 11.55
CA PRO A 70 37.18 -4.16 10.15
C PRO A 70 36.42 -3.09 9.34
N PRO A 71 36.86 -2.73 8.12
CA PRO A 71 36.21 -1.71 7.30
C PRO A 71 34.96 -2.30 6.60
N VAL A 72 34.14 -3.04 7.35
CA VAL A 72 32.85 -3.53 6.89
C VAL A 72 31.82 -2.51 7.33
N PRO A 73 31.08 -1.87 6.41
CA PRO A 73 29.94 -1.05 6.77
C PRO A 73 29.00 -1.90 7.62
N GLN A 74 28.73 -1.44 8.84
CA GLN A 74 27.71 -2.07 9.68
C GLN A 74 26.33 -1.69 9.12
N ARG A 75 25.33 -2.52 9.39
CA ARG A 75 23.94 -2.28 8.99
C ARG A 75 23.50 -0.89 9.49
N SER A 76 22.90 -0.09 8.61
CA SER A 76 22.26 1.19 8.94
C SER A 76 20.91 0.94 9.61
N ILE A 77 20.32 1.99 10.20
CA ILE A 77 19.03 1.88 10.89
C ILE A 77 17.95 1.40 9.91
N ILE A 78 17.89 1.98 8.72
CA ILE A 78 16.88 1.63 7.72
C ILE A 78 17.07 0.21 7.17
N GLU A 79 18.32 -0.27 7.03
CA GLU A 79 18.57 -1.65 6.63
C GLU A 79 18.14 -2.65 7.72
N GLY A 80 18.28 -2.28 9.00
CA GLY A 80 17.78 -3.08 10.12
C GLY A 80 16.27 -3.19 10.16
N ILE A 81 15.60 -2.04 10.03
CA ILE A 81 14.14 -1.98 9.91
C ILE A 81 13.66 -2.75 8.67
N GLY A 82 14.34 -2.58 7.53
CA GLY A 82 14.00 -3.27 6.28
C GLY A 82 14.11 -4.79 6.40
N ALA A 83 15.08 -5.30 7.15
CA ALA A 83 15.20 -6.72 7.44
C ALA A 83 14.03 -7.25 8.28
N PHE A 84 13.66 -6.53 9.36
CA PHE A 84 12.50 -6.86 10.19
C PHE A 84 11.20 -6.89 9.38
N VAL A 85 10.92 -5.82 8.63
CA VAL A 85 9.70 -5.70 7.80
C VAL A 85 9.66 -6.78 6.72
N SER A 86 10.81 -7.14 6.13
CA SER A 86 10.88 -8.27 5.18
C SER A 86 10.55 -9.60 5.86
N GLY A 87 11.03 -9.82 7.08
CA GLY A 87 10.77 -11.05 7.86
C GLY A 87 9.31 -11.21 8.29
N ALA A 88 8.60 -10.10 8.52
CA ALA A 88 7.20 -10.07 8.93
C ALA A 88 6.25 -10.68 7.88
N PHE A 89 6.59 -10.62 6.59
CA PHE A 89 5.75 -11.19 5.52
C PHE A 89 5.60 -12.72 5.60
N SER A 90 6.47 -13.40 6.34
CA SER A 90 6.40 -14.85 6.53
C SER A 90 5.70 -15.27 7.82
N GLN A 91 5.05 -14.34 8.53
CA GLN A 91 4.48 -14.57 9.86
C GLN A 91 2.94 -14.61 9.81
N TYR A 92 2.29 -14.15 10.88
CA TYR A 92 0.84 -14.13 11.05
C TYR A 92 0.19 -12.93 10.31
N PRO A 93 -1.14 -12.97 10.04
CA PRO A 93 -1.85 -11.97 9.23
C PRO A 93 -1.61 -10.51 9.65
N SER A 94 -1.77 -10.20 10.94
CA SER A 94 -1.58 -8.84 11.48
C SER A 94 -0.17 -8.29 11.18
N ALA A 95 0.89 -9.12 11.27
CA ALA A 95 2.24 -8.71 10.90
C ALA A 95 2.37 -8.37 9.39
N ILE A 96 1.65 -9.08 8.51
CA ILE A 96 1.65 -8.81 7.07
C ILE A 96 1.03 -7.45 6.78
N TRP A 97 -0.09 -7.12 7.43
CA TRP A 97 -0.76 -5.82 7.30
C TRP A 97 0.17 -4.68 7.75
N ARG A 98 0.70 -4.77 8.96
CA ARG A 98 1.63 -3.77 9.53
C ARG A 98 2.91 -3.63 8.70
N ALA A 99 3.45 -4.74 8.19
CA ALA A 99 4.61 -4.72 7.31
C ALA A 99 4.30 -4.02 5.97
N SER A 100 3.12 -4.29 5.40
CA SER A 100 2.69 -3.68 4.14
C SER A 100 2.54 -2.17 4.25
N SER A 101 1.97 -1.67 5.35
CA SER A 101 1.87 -0.22 5.61
C SER A 101 3.26 0.43 5.79
N CYS A 102 4.22 -0.30 6.38
CA CYS A 102 5.60 0.17 6.51
C CYS A 102 6.40 0.19 5.19
N VAL A 103 6.10 -0.70 4.23
CA VAL A 103 6.86 -0.76 2.96
C VAL A 103 6.85 0.57 2.24
N HIS A 104 5.67 1.19 2.09
CA HIS A 104 5.57 2.47 1.40
C HIS A 104 6.35 3.57 2.15
N LEU A 105 6.09 3.68 3.45
CA LEU A 105 6.78 4.61 4.34
C LEU A 105 8.30 4.54 4.18
N LEU A 106 8.87 3.33 4.22
CA LEU A 106 10.31 3.10 4.18
C LEU A 106 10.94 3.38 2.81
N LEU A 107 10.22 3.11 1.72
CA LEU A 107 10.71 3.40 0.37
C LEU A 107 10.81 4.90 0.04
N HIS A 108 10.11 5.73 0.80
CA HIS A 108 10.09 7.18 0.63
C HIS A 108 10.99 7.94 1.61
N VAL A 109 11.71 7.25 2.50
CA VAL A 109 12.70 7.89 3.38
C VAL A 109 14.01 8.25 2.67
N PRO A 110 14.64 7.34 1.89
CA PRO A 110 15.87 7.66 1.17
C PRO A 110 15.55 8.56 -0.03
N THR A 111 15.64 9.88 0.16
CA THR A 111 15.41 10.85 -0.92
C THR A 111 16.66 11.72 -1.14
N TYR A 112 16.90 12.08 -2.40
CA TYR A 112 17.87 13.11 -2.81
C TYR A 112 19.38 12.85 -2.52
N SER A 113 19.85 11.58 -2.53
CA SER A 113 21.29 11.25 -2.58
C SER A 113 21.57 9.98 -3.40
N LEU A 114 22.77 9.87 -3.99
CA LEU A 114 23.18 8.68 -4.76
C LEU A 114 23.22 7.43 -3.87
N GLU A 115 23.69 7.61 -2.64
CA GLU A 115 23.72 6.59 -1.61
C GLU A 115 22.30 6.18 -1.20
N GLY A 116 21.38 7.14 -1.04
CA GLY A 116 19.97 6.88 -0.76
C GLY A 116 19.27 6.05 -1.84
N GLU A 117 19.56 6.31 -3.12
CA GLU A 117 19.05 5.50 -4.24
C GLU A 117 19.51 4.03 -4.15
N SER A 118 20.77 3.79 -3.77
CA SER A 118 21.28 2.42 -3.62
C SER A 118 20.57 1.66 -2.48
N VAL A 119 20.30 2.35 -1.37
CA VAL A 119 19.57 1.78 -0.22
C VAL A 119 18.11 1.53 -0.58
N LYS A 120 17.46 2.48 -1.26
CA LYS A 120 16.09 2.33 -1.75
C LYS A 120 15.96 1.12 -2.68
N GLN A 121 16.92 0.94 -3.60
CA GLN A 121 16.95 -0.23 -4.47
C GLN A 121 17.13 -1.54 -3.67
N ALA A 122 17.99 -1.55 -2.65
CA ALA A 122 18.18 -2.72 -1.78
C ALA A 122 16.89 -3.08 -1.01
N LEU A 123 16.18 -2.08 -0.46
CA LEU A 123 14.88 -2.26 0.19
C LEU A 123 13.84 -2.82 -0.79
N VAL A 124 13.73 -2.24 -2.00
CA VAL A 124 12.82 -2.76 -3.03
C VAL A 124 13.12 -4.23 -3.37
N ILE A 125 14.40 -4.61 -3.45
CA ILE A 125 14.77 -6.00 -3.69
C ILE A 125 14.29 -6.89 -2.55
N ALA A 126 14.59 -6.53 -1.30
CA ALA A 126 14.24 -7.33 -0.12
C ALA A 126 12.73 -7.47 0.04
N PHE A 127 11.99 -6.35 -0.03
CA PHE A 127 10.53 -6.36 0.09
C PHE A 127 9.87 -7.13 -1.06
N SER A 128 10.25 -6.88 -2.31
CA SER A 128 9.64 -7.59 -3.45
C SER A 128 9.85 -9.10 -3.36
N GLN A 129 11.02 -9.55 -2.87
CA GLN A 129 11.29 -10.97 -2.66
C GLN A 129 10.41 -11.56 -1.55
N ALA A 130 10.36 -10.92 -0.38
CA ALA A 130 9.59 -11.41 0.76
C ALA A 130 8.08 -11.42 0.49
N VAL A 131 7.55 -10.28 0.03
CA VAL A 131 6.12 -10.08 -0.24
C VAL A 131 5.63 -11.02 -1.33
N PHE A 132 6.34 -11.11 -2.46
CA PHE A 132 5.88 -11.93 -3.57
C PHE A 132 6.01 -13.44 -3.27
N SER A 133 7.02 -13.85 -2.51
CA SER A 133 7.11 -15.24 -2.05
C SER A 133 5.88 -15.61 -1.23
N ARG A 134 5.47 -14.73 -0.30
CA ARG A 134 4.24 -14.93 0.48
C ARG A 134 2.99 -14.94 -0.39
N PHE A 135 2.90 -14.02 -1.35
CA PHE A 135 1.76 -13.95 -2.27
C PHE A 135 1.62 -15.25 -3.09
N VAL A 136 2.73 -15.77 -3.64
CA VAL A 136 2.74 -17.02 -4.42
C VAL A 136 2.25 -18.22 -3.61
N GLU A 137 2.51 -18.26 -2.30
CA GLU A 137 2.00 -19.33 -1.42
C GLU A 137 0.46 -19.31 -1.31
N ILE A 138 -0.16 -18.13 -1.38
CA ILE A 138 -1.59 -17.94 -1.12
C ILE A 138 -2.42 -17.58 -2.37
N GLN A 139 -1.78 -17.43 -3.53
CA GLN A 139 -2.40 -16.95 -4.78
C GLN A 139 -3.49 -17.86 -5.37
N MET A 140 -3.62 -19.11 -4.90
CA MET A 140 -4.59 -20.05 -5.47
C MET A 140 -6.03 -19.73 -5.08
N LYS A 141 -6.23 -19.01 -3.97
CA LYS A 141 -7.55 -18.61 -3.47
C LYS A 141 -7.49 -17.17 -2.98
N PRO A 142 -8.27 -16.25 -3.58
CA PRO A 142 -8.41 -14.89 -3.07
C PRO A 142 -8.79 -14.87 -1.59
N CYS A 143 -8.10 -14.05 -0.81
CA CYS A 143 -8.30 -13.88 0.63
C CYS A 143 -7.86 -12.46 1.04
N SER A 144 -8.19 -11.99 2.25
CA SER A 144 -7.95 -10.59 2.66
C SER A 144 -6.48 -10.16 2.56
N LEU A 145 -5.55 -11.10 2.77
CA LEU A 145 -4.11 -10.85 2.66
C LEU A 145 -3.62 -10.51 1.24
N TRP A 146 -4.41 -10.72 0.19
CA TRP A 146 -4.03 -10.29 -1.15
C TRP A 146 -3.87 -8.77 -1.24
N LYS A 147 -4.77 -8.01 -0.61
CA LYS A 147 -4.74 -6.54 -0.62
C LYS A 147 -3.40 -5.98 -0.11
N PRO A 148 -2.98 -6.24 1.15
CA PRO A 148 -1.74 -5.67 1.69
C PRO A 148 -0.50 -6.11 0.91
N LEU A 149 -0.41 -7.38 0.50
CA LEU A 149 0.72 -7.90 -0.28
C LEU A 149 0.83 -7.22 -1.66
N LEU A 150 -0.28 -7.08 -2.38
CA LEU A 150 -0.27 -6.45 -3.71
C LEU A 150 0.01 -4.95 -3.65
N LEU A 151 -0.46 -4.25 -2.61
CA LEU A 151 -0.14 -2.84 -2.38
C LEU A 151 1.35 -2.63 -2.05
N ALA A 152 1.95 -3.53 -1.25
CA ALA A 152 3.38 -3.50 -0.97
C ALA A 152 4.23 -3.76 -2.22
N ILE A 153 3.85 -4.74 -3.08
CA ILE A 153 4.50 -4.94 -4.39
C ILE A 153 4.32 -3.72 -5.28
N SER A 154 3.13 -3.10 -5.27
CA SER A 154 2.84 -1.90 -6.07
C SER A 154 3.72 -0.72 -5.67
N SER A 155 3.93 -0.50 -4.37
CA SER A 155 4.88 0.51 -3.86
C SER A 155 6.30 0.27 -4.37
N CYS A 156 6.75 -1.00 -4.33
CA CYS A 156 8.05 -1.39 -4.88
C CYS A 156 8.12 -1.18 -6.40
N TYR A 157 7.06 -1.55 -7.14
CA TYR A 157 6.98 -1.47 -8.60
C TYR A 157 7.01 -0.03 -9.09
N LEU A 158 6.31 0.87 -8.40
CA LEU A 158 6.35 2.30 -8.73
C LEU A 158 7.75 2.90 -8.58
N CYS A 159 8.55 2.40 -7.64
CA CYS A 159 9.94 2.82 -7.42
C CYS A 159 10.91 2.26 -8.47
N TYR A 160 10.96 0.94 -8.67
CA TYR A 160 11.88 0.30 -9.63
C TYR A 160 11.21 -0.80 -10.47
N PRO A 161 10.44 -0.45 -11.51
CA PRO A 161 9.66 -1.41 -12.31
C PRO A 161 10.49 -2.59 -12.84
N ASP A 162 11.62 -2.30 -13.50
CA ASP A 162 12.48 -3.31 -14.11
C ASP A 162 13.13 -4.26 -13.08
N THR A 163 13.38 -3.76 -11.86
CA THR A 163 13.97 -4.56 -10.79
C THR A 163 12.92 -5.52 -10.23
N VAL A 164 11.71 -5.00 -9.96
CA VAL A 164 10.59 -5.80 -9.46
C VAL A 164 10.20 -6.88 -10.47
N GLU A 165 10.03 -6.54 -11.75
CA GLU A 165 9.72 -7.54 -12.79
C GLU A 165 10.72 -8.70 -12.80
N LYS A 166 12.03 -8.41 -12.72
CA LYS A 166 13.07 -9.45 -12.67
C LYS A 166 13.01 -10.31 -11.41
N ILE A 167 12.49 -9.79 -10.31
CA ILE A 167 12.30 -10.54 -9.06
C ILE A 167 11.08 -11.45 -9.21
N LEU A 168 9.95 -10.91 -9.67
CA LEU A 168 8.72 -11.69 -9.84
C LEU A 168 8.94 -12.88 -10.79
N GLU A 169 9.59 -12.65 -11.93
CA GLU A 169 9.90 -13.69 -12.93
C GLU A 169 10.90 -14.76 -12.43
N LYS A 170 11.67 -14.47 -11.38
CA LYS A 170 12.57 -15.46 -10.77
C LYS A 170 11.85 -16.36 -9.77
N SER A 171 10.84 -15.83 -9.08
CA SER A 171 10.11 -16.55 -8.05
C SER A 171 9.04 -17.46 -8.63
N GLU A 172 8.30 -17.01 -9.65
CA GLU A 172 7.22 -17.74 -10.30
C GLU A 172 7.29 -17.56 -11.82
N HIS A 173 6.94 -18.60 -12.58
CA HIS A 173 6.88 -18.48 -14.04
C HIS A 173 5.76 -17.51 -14.44
N ASP A 174 6.08 -16.53 -15.30
CA ASP A 174 5.17 -15.43 -15.64
C ASP A 174 4.74 -14.61 -14.40
N GLY A 175 5.63 -14.48 -13.41
CA GLY A 175 5.34 -13.82 -12.13
C GLY A 175 4.82 -12.38 -12.27
N PHE A 176 5.25 -11.63 -13.29
CA PHE A 176 4.69 -10.30 -13.55
C PHE A 176 3.23 -10.37 -14.02
N THR A 177 2.89 -11.36 -14.83
CA THR A 177 1.52 -11.58 -15.34
C THR A 177 0.60 -12.02 -14.20
N VAL A 178 1.11 -12.86 -13.28
CA VAL A 178 0.42 -13.23 -12.04
C VAL A 178 0.12 -12.01 -11.17
N TYR A 179 1.12 -11.17 -10.89
CA TYR A 179 0.94 -9.93 -10.13
C TYR A 179 -0.07 -8.98 -10.80
N ALA A 180 0.07 -8.75 -12.11
CA ALA A 180 -0.79 -7.85 -12.86
C ALA A 180 -2.26 -8.30 -12.84
N ALA A 181 -2.50 -9.62 -12.99
CA ALA A 181 -3.84 -10.19 -12.94
C ALA A 181 -4.47 -10.03 -11.55
N ALA A 182 -3.69 -10.32 -10.50
CA ALA A 182 -4.16 -10.22 -9.13
C ALA A 182 -4.43 -8.77 -8.71
N LEU A 183 -3.55 -7.83 -9.09
CA LEU A 183 -3.76 -6.40 -8.87
C LEU A 183 -5.03 -5.90 -9.59
N GLY A 184 -5.22 -6.33 -10.84
CA GLY A 184 -6.44 -6.05 -11.58
C GLY A 184 -7.68 -6.56 -10.83
N PHE A 185 -7.64 -7.80 -10.34
CA PHE A 185 -8.77 -8.39 -9.63
C PHE A 185 -9.12 -7.66 -8.32
N VAL A 186 -8.12 -7.36 -7.47
CA VAL A 186 -8.32 -6.66 -6.18
C VAL A 186 -8.87 -5.25 -6.35
N SER A 187 -8.61 -4.61 -7.49
CA SER A 187 -9.16 -3.29 -7.80
C SER A 187 -10.63 -3.29 -8.25
N THR A 188 -11.22 -4.47 -8.48
CA THR A 188 -12.63 -4.57 -8.89
C THR A 188 -13.55 -4.73 -7.69
N SER A 189 -14.80 -4.29 -7.86
CA SER A 189 -15.90 -4.55 -6.92
C SER A 189 -16.20 -6.03 -6.63
N LYS A 190 -15.58 -6.97 -7.36
CA LYS A 190 -15.77 -8.42 -7.17
C LYS A 190 -14.91 -9.00 -6.05
N PHE A 191 -13.91 -8.26 -5.59
CA PHE A 191 -13.07 -8.69 -4.48
C PHE A 191 -13.69 -8.22 -3.16
N GLU A 192 -14.01 -9.18 -2.28
CA GLU A 192 -14.73 -8.93 -1.02
C GLU A 192 -13.97 -7.96 -0.10
N HIS A 193 -12.65 -8.08 -0.04
CA HIS A 193 -11.77 -7.22 0.75
C HIS A 193 -11.18 -6.09 -0.11
N GLY A 194 -12.03 -5.43 -0.89
CA GLY A 194 -11.65 -4.37 -1.82
C GLY A 194 -10.82 -3.25 -1.18
N LEU A 195 -10.29 -2.37 -2.03
CA LEU A 195 -9.59 -1.17 -1.58
C LEU A 195 -10.51 -0.30 -0.74
N SER A 196 -10.05 0.11 0.45
CA SER A 196 -10.87 0.77 1.48
C SER A 196 -10.63 2.28 1.52
N THR A 197 -9.38 2.73 1.42
CA THR A 197 -9.02 4.15 1.59
C THR A 197 -8.67 4.84 0.27
N GLU A 198 -8.75 6.17 0.22
CA GLU A 198 -8.31 6.97 -0.94
C GLU A 198 -6.86 6.60 -1.33
N SER A 199 -5.97 6.56 -0.33
CA SER A 199 -4.56 6.22 -0.50
C SER A 199 -4.33 4.85 -1.16
N GLU A 200 -5.06 3.82 -0.74
CA GLU A 200 -4.99 2.48 -1.34
C GLU A 200 -5.46 2.49 -2.81
N ILE A 201 -6.54 3.22 -3.09
CA ILE A 201 -7.11 3.33 -4.45
C ILE A 201 -6.14 4.10 -5.36
N LYS A 202 -5.62 5.24 -4.90
CA LYS A 202 -4.65 6.06 -5.64
C LYS A 202 -3.37 5.31 -5.94
N LEU A 203 -2.80 4.60 -4.97
CA LEU A 203 -1.64 3.73 -5.17
C LEU A 203 -1.91 2.68 -6.26
N THR A 204 -3.09 2.05 -6.21
CA THR A 204 -3.50 1.02 -7.18
C THR A 204 -3.68 1.59 -8.58
N VAL A 205 -4.30 2.77 -8.72
CA VAL A 205 -4.45 3.47 -10.01
C VAL A 205 -3.09 3.75 -10.65
N LEU A 206 -2.15 4.31 -9.88
CA LEU A 206 -0.81 4.60 -10.37
C LEU A 206 -0.05 3.33 -10.79
N ALA A 207 -0.16 2.26 -9.99
CA ALA A 207 0.47 0.98 -10.29
C ALA A 207 -0.13 0.32 -11.53
N LEU A 208 -1.46 0.27 -11.65
CA LEU A 208 -2.17 -0.25 -12.82
C LEU A 208 -1.84 0.56 -14.08
N ALA A 209 -1.73 1.89 -13.99
CA ALA A 209 -1.31 2.71 -15.13
C ALA A 209 0.08 2.32 -15.64
N LYS A 210 1.06 2.07 -14.74
CA LYS A 210 2.38 1.57 -15.13
C LYS A 210 2.32 0.14 -15.69
N VAL A 211 1.52 -0.75 -15.10
CA VAL A 211 1.34 -2.13 -15.58
C VAL A 211 0.76 -2.15 -16.99
N VAL A 212 -0.29 -1.37 -17.25
CA VAL A 212 -0.91 -1.24 -18.58
C VAL A 212 0.10 -0.68 -19.58
N GLU A 213 0.83 0.38 -19.22
CA GLU A 213 1.89 0.92 -20.08
C GLU A 213 2.95 -0.15 -20.40
N ARG A 214 3.35 -0.95 -19.41
CA ARG A 214 4.32 -2.01 -19.58
C ARG A 214 3.82 -3.08 -20.54
N LEU A 215 2.59 -3.57 -20.35
CA LEU A 215 1.97 -4.58 -21.21
C LEU A 215 1.85 -4.10 -22.68
N LEU A 216 1.54 -2.81 -22.87
CA LEU A 216 1.51 -2.17 -24.19
C LEU A 216 2.89 -2.15 -24.86
N ARG A 217 3.95 -1.83 -24.11
CA ARG A 217 5.34 -1.78 -24.62
C ARG A 217 5.89 -3.16 -24.99
N VAL A 218 5.51 -4.21 -24.26
CA VAL A 218 5.94 -5.59 -24.54
C VAL A 218 5.22 -6.17 -25.77
N GLY A 219 4.15 -5.51 -26.25
CA GLY A 219 3.44 -5.96 -27.44
C GLY A 219 2.50 -7.14 -27.19
N LYS A 220 2.09 -7.40 -25.93
CA LYS A 220 1.03 -8.36 -25.58
C LYS A 220 -0.37 -7.78 -25.92
N GLN A 221 -0.52 -7.24 -27.14
CA GLN A 221 -1.68 -6.45 -27.57
C GLN A 221 -2.97 -7.28 -27.74
N GLY A 222 -2.90 -8.61 -27.62
CA GLY A 222 -4.05 -9.52 -27.72
C GLY A 222 -4.24 -10.43 -26.49
N SER A 223 -3.57 -10.17 -25.37
CA SER A 223 -3.80 -10.94 -24.14
C SER A 223 -4.99 -10.37 -23.36
N GLY A 224 -5.92 -11.24 -22.90
CA GLY A 224 -7.01 -10.85 -22.01
C GLY A 224 -6.53 -10.03 -20.80
N LEU A 225 -5.32 -10.31 -20.30
CA LEU A 225 -4.71 -9.55 -19.21
C LEU A 225 -4.63 -8.03 -19.45
N LEU A 226 -4.22 -7.58 -20.63
CA LEU A 226 -4.14 -6.14 -20.91
C LEU A 226 -5.52 -5.49 -20.82
N GLN A 227 -6.54 -6.22 -21.26
CA GLN A 227 -7.93 -5.77 -21.23
C GLN A 227 -8.47 -5.75 -19.80
N ASP A 228 -8.21 -6.79 -19.04
CA ASP A 228 -8.61 -6.89 -17.65
C ASP A 228 -7.94 -5.77 -16.83
N CYS A 229 -6.62 -5.60 -16.93
CA CYS A 229 -5.90 -4.52 -16.24
C CYS A 229 -6.36 -3.12 -16.66
N PHE A 230 -6.70 -2.91 -17.95
CA PHE A 230 -7.19 -1.61 -18.39
C PHE A 230 -8.61 -1.34 -17.90
N ALA A 231 -9.50 -2.34 -17.91
CA ALA A 231 -10.83 -2.21 -17.34
C ALA A 231 -10.76 -1.89 -15.83
N SER A 232 -9.94 -2.65 -15.09
CA SER A 232 -9.61 -2.42 -13.69
C SER A 232 -9.08 -1.01 -13.43
N LEU A 233 -8.20 -0.48 -14.29
CA LEU A 233 -7.70 0.88 -14.17
C LEU A 233 -8.81 1.93 -14.29
N LEU A 234 -9.75 1.75 -15.24
CA LEU A 234 -10.88 2.66 -15.40
C LEU A 234 -11.83 2.59 -14.19
N GLU A 235 -12.14 1.39 -13.70
CA GLU A 235 -13.00 1.17 -12.52
C GLU A 235 -12.37 1.82 -11.27
N ALA A 236 -11.09 1.56 -11.00
CA ALA A 236 -10.37 2.17 -9.88
C ALA A 236 -10.26 3.69 -10.01
N SER A 237 -10.09 4.24 -11.23
CA SER A 237 -10.04 5.69 -11.45
C SER A 237 -11.39 6.36 -11.19
N VAL A 238 -12.49 5.71 -11.54
CA VAL A 238 -13.84 6.20 -11.20
C VAL A 238 -14.04 6.20 -9.70
N ARG A 239 -13.72 5.06 -9.05
CA ARG A 239 -13.88 4.91 -7.60
C ARG A 239 -13.07 5.95 -6.83
N LEU A 240 -11.83 6.20 -7.24
CA LEU A 240 -11.00 7.21 -6.61
C LEU A 240 -11.64 8.59 -6.65
N LYS A 241 -12.17 8.97 -7.81
CA LYS A 241 -12.82 10.27 -7.96
C LYS A 241 -14.10 10.37 -7.11
N GLN A 242 -14.84 9.28 -6.95
CA GLN A 242 -16.01 9.25 -6.06
C GLN A 242 -15.63 9.48 -4.60
N VAL A 243 -14.60 8.79 -4.11
CA VAL A 243 -14.10 8.98 -2.73
C VAL A 243 -13.62 10.42 -2.51
N GLN A 244 -12.91 11.00 -3.48
CA GLN A 244 -12.47 12.40 -3.40
C GLN A 244 -13.64 13.40 -3.38
N GLU A 245 -14.72 13.15 -4.14
CA GLU A 245 -15.92 14.00 -4.12
C GLU A 245 -16.71 13.85 -2.81
N GLU A 246 -16.80 12.65 -2.25
CA GLU A 246 -17.44 12.38 -0.95
C GLU A 246 -16.74 13.10 0.22
N GLU A 247 -15.41 13.18 0.19
CA GLU A 247 -14.64 13.92 1.20
C GLU A 247 -14.77 15.44 1.05
N GLU A 248 -14.88 15.96 -0.18
CA GLU A 248 -15.08 17.41 -0.42
C GLU A 248 -16.49 17.89 -0.02
N GLU A 249 -17.53 17.07 -0.19
CA GLU A 249 -18.92 17.42 0.17
C GLU A 249 -19.20 17.39 1.69
N GLY A 250 -18.45 16.58 2.46
CA GLY A 250 -18.60 16.47 3.92
C GLY A 250 -18.07 17.68 4.72
N ASP A 251 -17.26 18.53 4.11
CA ASP A 251 -16.68 19.73 4.74
C ASP A 251 -17.58 20.99 4.60
N GLU A 252 -18.63 20.96 3.77
CA GLU A 252 -19.51 22.12 3.51
C GLU A 252 -20.75 22.21 4.43
N GLU A 253 -21.01 21.24 5.33
CA GLU A 253 -22.21 21.21 6.20
C GLU A 253 -21.99 21.68 7.66
N ASN A 254 -21.03 22.57 7.94
CA ASN A 254 -20.84 23.13 9.31
C ASN A 254 -20.68 24.66 9.34
N GLU A 255 -21.43 25.40 8.54
CA GLU A 255 -21.61 26.85 8.72
C GLU A 255 -23.09 27.26 8.63
N ASP A 256 -23.93 26.76 9.54
CA ASP A 256 -25.16 27.47 9.91
C ASP A 256 -25.09 27.86 11.39
N GLU A 257 -24.64 29.10 11.61
CA GLU A 257 -24.85 29.86 12.84
C GLU A 257 -26.35 30.09 13.04
N ASP A 258 -26.98 29.36 13.96
CA ASP A 258 -28.22 29.82 14.59
C ASP A 258 -28.04 29.81 16.12
N GLU A 259 -27.71 30.99 16.66
CA GLU A 259 -27.98 31.35 18.05
C GLU A 259 -29.50 31.37 18.28
N ASP A 260 -30.08 30.35 18.91
CA ASP A 260 -31.30 30.54 19.70
C ASP A 260 -31.22 29.76 21.02
N ASP A 261 -31.22 30.53 22.11
CA ASP A 261 -31.33 30.07 23.49
C ASP A 261 -32.69 29.38 23.71
N GLY A 262 -32.68 28.05 23.77
CA GLY A 262 -33.87 27.24 24.00
C GLY A 262 -33.57 25.98 24.81
N ASP A 263 -33.46 26.16 26.13
CA ASP A 263 -33.36 25.12 27.15
C ASP A 263 -34.61 24.19 27.11
N GLU A 264 -34.53 23.06 26.40
CA GLU A 264 -35.43 21.92 26.60
C GLU A 264 -34.65 20.60 26.54
N ASP A 265 -34.47 20.01 27.73
CA ASP A 265 -34.04 18.63 27.97
C ASP A 265 -34.69 17.66 26.98
N THR A 266 -33.88 17.11 26.07
CA THR A 266 -34.21 15.86 25.38
C THR A 266 -32.95 15.02 25.31
N ASP A 267 -32.85 14.09 26.26
CA ASP A 267 -31.98 12.91 26.17
C ASP A 267 -32.46 12.09 24.96
N ASP A 268 -31.86 12.30 23.80
CA ASP A 268 -31.94 11.40 22.64
C ASP A 268 -30.51 10.95 22.30
N ASP A 269 -30.03 9.99 23.10
CA ASP A 269 -28.89 9.15 22.77
C ASP A 269 -29.30 8.24 21.59
N GLU A 270 -29.22 8.75 20.37
CA GLU A 270 -29.18 7.94 19.15
C GLU A 270 -27.72 7.76 18.68
N ASP A 271 -26.85 7.28 19.57
CA ASP A 271 -25.69 6.48 19.15
C ASP A 271 -26.22 5.08 18.82
N SER A 272 -26.72 4.90 17.60
CA SER A 272 -26.94 3.56 17.05
C SER A 272 -25.67 3.05 16.38
N GLU A 273 -24.55 3.10 17.09
CA GLU A 273 -23.50 2.11 16.85
C GLU A 273 -24.07 0.78 17.37
N ASP A 274 -24.23 -0.20 16.48
CA ASP A 274 -24.68 -1.54 16.83
C ASP A 274 -23.53 -2.26 17.57
N ASP A 275 -23.22 -1.77 18.78
CA ASP A 275 -22.38 -2.38 19.83
C ASP A 275 -23.09 -3.63 20.40
N ARG A 276 -23.66 -4.44 19.52
CA ARG A 276 -24.34 -5.65 19.90
C ARG A 276 -23.27 -6.71 20.15
N GLU A 277 -23.06 -7.00 21.43
CA GLU A 277 -22.22 -8.11 21.88
C GLU A 277 -22.57 -9.38 21.09
N GLU A 278 -21.58 -9.91 20.36
CA GLU A 278 -21.69 -11.14 19.55
C GLU A 278 -22.35 -12.24 20.39
N THR A 279 -23.45 -12.81 19.90
CA THR A 279 -24.11 -13.89 20.63
C THR A 279 -23.27 -15.16 20.60
N GLU A 280 -23.40 -16.02 21.61
CA GLU A 280 -22.67 -17.31 21.66
C GLU A 280 -22.87 -18.15 20.39
N GLU A 281 -24.06 -18.10 19.78
CA GLU A 281 -24.38 -18.82 18.54
C GLU A 281 -23.62 -18.24 17.33
N GLU A 282 -23.49 -16.92 17.24
CA GLU A 282 -22.71 -16.24 16.20
C GLU A 282 -21.20 -16.53 16.35
N PHE A 283 -20.69 -16.46 17.59
CA PHE A 283 -19.31 -16.84 17.91
C PHE A 283 -19.02 -18.31 17.55
N LEU A 284 -19.92 -19.23 17.94
CA LEU A 284 -19.80 -20.65 17.61
C LEU A 284 -19.91 -20.91 16.10
N ALA A 285 -20.76 -20.17 15.38
CA ALA A 285 -20.86 -20.26 13.93
C ALA A 285 -19.58 -19.77 13.25
N ARG A 286 -18.98 -18.69 13.73
CA ARG A 286 -17.67 -18.18 13.27
C ARG A 286 -16.57 -19.20 13.53
N CYS A 287 -16.52 -19.79 14.72
CA CYS A 287 -15.56 -20.85 15.08
C CYS A 287 -15.75 -22.11 14.23
N ALA A 288 -16.99 -22.54 13.96
CA ALA A 288 -17.27 -23.67 13.09
C ALA A 288 -16.83 -23.39 11.65
N LYS A 289 -17.08 -22.18 11.14
CA LYS A 289 -16.62 -21.73 9.82
C LYS A 289 -15.09 -21.69 9.75
N ALA A 290 -14.42 -21.20 10.80
CA ALA A 290 -12.96 -21.21 10.93
C ALA A 290 -12.39 -22.63 10.97
N ALA A 291 -12.98 -23.55 11.74
CA ALA A 291 -12.56 -24.94 11.80
C ALA A 291 -12.69 -25.64 10.43
N ILE A 292 -13.79 -25.39 9.71
CA ILE A 292 -14.00 -25.91 8.34
C ILE A 292 -13.01 -25.29 7.36
N ALA A 293 -12.68 -24.00 7.51
CA ALA A 293 -11.66 -23.35 6.69
C ALA A 293 -10.28 -24.00 6.91
N LEU A 294 -9.91 -24.24 8.17
CA LEU A 294 -8.67 -24.91 8.56
C LEU A 294 -8.58 -26.35 8.00
N GLU A 295 -9.68 -27.12 8.06
CA GLU A 295 -9.77 -28.47 7.51
C GLU A 295 -9.63 -28.49 5.97
N ASN A 296 -10.15 -27.47 5.30
CA ASN A 296 -10.02 -27.30 3.85
C ASN A 296 -8.69 -26.65 3.42
N GLY A 297 -7.74 -26.46 4.35
CA GLY A 297 -6.46 -25.81 4.08
C GLY A 297 -6.59 -24.32 3.70
N THR A 298 -7.73 -23.70 4.00
CA THR A 298 -7.93 -22.26 3.89
C THR A 298 -7.40 -21.62 5.18
N ILE A 299 -6.54 -20.61 5.04
CA ILE A 299 -6.03 -19.82 6.15
C ILE A 299 -7.23 -19.27 6.93
N VAL A 300 -7.30 -19.56 8.24
CA VAL A 300 -8.26 -18.91 9.14
C VAL A 300 -7.75 -17.50 9.34
N GLU A 301 -8.44 -16.55 8.72
CA GLU A 301 -8.14 -15.12 8.81
C GLU A 301 -8.67 -14.57 10.13
N GLU A 302 -7.92 -14.81 11.21
CA GLU A 302 -7.96 -13.98 12.41
C GLU A 302 -6.89 -12.91 12.23
N GLY A 303 -7.24 -11.84 11.53
CA GLY A 303 -6.49 -10.57 11.55
C GLY A 303 -7.31 -9.56 12.33
N ASP A 304 -6.66 -8.78 13.18
CA ASP A 304 -7.32 -7.66 13.87
C ASP A 304 -7.92 -6.70 12.82
N VAL A 305 -9.15 -6.24 13.05
CA VAL A 305 -9.82 -5.27 12.17
C VAL A 305 -9.02 -3.97 12.15
N GLU A 306 -8.44 -3.58 13.29
CA GLU A 306 -7.63 -2.36 13.43
C GLU A 306 -6.40 -2.35 12.50
N ASP A 307 -5.84 -3.51 12.17
CA ASP A 307 -4.70 -3.59 11.27
C ASP A 307 -5.07 -3.44 9.80
N GLN A 308 -6.33 -3.68 9.43
CA GLN A 308 -6.83 -3.59 8.06
C GLN A 308 -7.11 -2.15 7.64
N ASP A 309 -7.36 -1.27 8.61
CA ASP A 309 -7.70 0.15 8.42
C ASP A 309 -6.48 1.08 8.53
N GLN A 310 -5.26 0.53 8.59
CA GLN A 310 -4.06 1.35 8.61
C GLN A 310 -3.87 2.09 7.29
N GLU A 311 -3.99 3.41 7.36
CA GLU A 311 -3.76 4.28 6.20
C GLU A 311 -2.32 4.15 5.66
N ILE A 312 -2.22 4.10 4.32
CA ILE A 312 -0.93 4.10 3.63
C ILE A 312 -0.51 5.56 3.42
N GLU A 313 0.51 6.01 4.14
CA GLU A 313 1.11 7.33 3.90
C GLU A 313 1.82 7.34 2.53
N LEU A 314 1.19 7.91 1.49
CA LEU A 314 1.69 7.92 0.11
C LEU A 314 2.93 8.78 -0.14
N GLY A 315 3.33 9.58 0.86
CA GLY A 315 4.49 10.47 0.77
C GLY A 315 4.46 11.32 -0.50
N GLY A 316 5.52 11.25 -1.32
CA GLY A 316 5.61 12.02 -2.56
C GLY A 316 4.64 11.59 -3.68
N LEU A 317 3.93 10.46 -3.54
CA LEU A 317 2.86 10.09 -4.47
C LEU A 317 1.57 10.86 -4.21
N GLU A 318 1.43 11.51 -3.05
CA GLU A 318 0.28 12.36 -2.73
C GLU A 318 0.13 13.51 -3.75
N GLU A 319 1.26 14.09 -4.16
CA GLU A 319 1.31 15.18 -5.13
C GLU A 319 1.16 14.73 -6.59
N VAL A 320 1.16 13.42 -6.85
CA VAL A 320 1.08 12.89 -8.23
C VAL A 320 -0.35 12.99 -8.73
N ASP A 321 -0.53 13.81 -9.77
CA ASP A 321 -1.79 13.89 -10.51
C ASP A 321 -2.09 12.57 -11.25
N GLN A 322 -2.91 11.75 -10.59
CA GLN A 322 -3.32 10.45 -11.07
C GLN A 322 -4.22 10.56 -12.30
N GLN A 323 -5.08 11.58 -12.36
CA GLN A 323 -5.98 11.80 -13.48
C GLN A 323 -5.16 12.07 -14.74
N ARG A 324 -4.20 13.00 -14.67
CA ARG A 324 -3.30 13.30 -15.78
C ARG A 324 -2.47 12.10 -16.19
N THR A 325 -2.07 11.26 -15.25
CA THR A 325 -1.34 10.01 -15.53
C THR A 325 -2.18 9.07 -16.40
N VAL A 326 -3.44 8.82 -16.01
CA VAL A 326 -4.37 7.96 -16.77
C VAL A 326 -4.73 8.57 -18.12
N LEU A 327 -5.01 9.88 -18.19
CA LEU A 327 -5.31 10.58 -19.43
C LEU A 327 -4.16 10.50 -20.44
N SER A 328 -2.93 10.74 -19.98
CA SER A 328 -1.74 10.68 -20.82
C SER A 328 -1.50 9.28 -21.38
N LEU A 329 -1.83 8.24 -20.61
CA LEU A 329 -1.76 6.85 -21.05
C LEU A 329 -2.78 6.55 -22.16
N ILE A 330 -4.04 6.94 -21.93
CA ILE A 330 -5.13 6.75 -22.90
C ILE A 330 -4.82 7.50 -24.21
N GLU A 331 -4.40 8.75 -24.12
CA GLU A 331 -4.05 9.56 -25.29
C GLU A 331 -2.94 8.90 -26.11
N ARG A 332 -1.86 8.46 -25.45
CA ARG A 332 -0.68 7.86 -26.09
C ARG A 332 -0.99 6.52 -26.77
N TYR A 333 -1.86 5.70 -26.19
CA TYR A 333 -2.12 4.32 -26.65
C TYR A 333 -3.56 4.05 -27.09
N ARG A 334 -4.33 5.10 -27.39
CA ARG A 334 -5.75 5.04 -27.80
C ARG A 334 -6.06 3.97 -28.85
N GLN A 335 -5.19 3.82 -29.85
CA GLN A 335 -5.41 2.87 -30.95
C GLN A 335 -5.45 1.41 -30.46
N VAL A 336 -4.70 1.08 -29.40
CA VAL A 336 -4.71 -0.27 -28.83
C VAL A 336 -5.77 -0.37 -27.74
N LEU A 337 -5.83 0.61 -26.84
CA LEU A 337 -6.70 0.56 -25.66
C LEU A 337 -8.19 0.70 -25.99
N ILE A 338 -8.54 1.57 -26.94
CA ILE A 338 -9.95 1.88 -27.27
C ILE A 338 -10.43 1.07 -28.47
N HIS A 339 -9.58 0.94 -29.51
CA HIS A 339 -9.99 0.27 -30.76
C HIS A 339 -9.63 -1.21 -30.78
N GLY A 340 -8.68 -1.63 -29.93
CA GLY A 340 -8.21 -3.02 -29.86
C GLY A 340 -8.89 -3.87 -28.79
N GLN A 341 -9.78 -3.31 -27.96
CA GLN A 341 -10.37 -4.01 -26.81
C GLN A 341 -11.89 -3.93 -26.74
N SER A 342 -12.52 -4.98 -26.18
CA SER A 342 -13.96 -5.01 -25.93
C SER A 342 -14.26 -4.65 -24.47
N LEU A 343 -14.24 -3.36 -24.14
CA LEU A 343 -14.59 -2.91 -22.79
C LEU A 343 -16.12 -2.97 -22.56
N PRO A 344 -16.58 -3.26 -21.32
CA PRO A 344 -18.00 -3.17 -20.97
C PRO A 344 -18.55 -1.76 -21.21
N LEU A 345 -19.72 -1.66 -21.82
CA LEU A 345 -20.33 -0.35 -22.16
C LEU A 345 -20.68 0.45 -20.90
N GLU A 346 -21.10 -0.25 -19.84
CA GLU A 346 -21.41 0.36 -18.54
C GLU A 346 -20.17 1.01 -17.93
N LEU A 347 -19.01 0.35 -18.02
CA LEU A 347 -17.74 0.88 -17.54
C LEU A 347 -17.30 2.11 -18.34
N ILE A 348 -17.42 2.07 -19.67
CA ILE A 348 -17.13 3.24 -20.51
C ILE A 348 -18.05 4.41 -20.14
N SER A 349 -19.35 4.14 -19.99
CA SER A 349 -20.31 5.18 -19.64
C SER A 349 -20.02 5.80 -18.28
N SER A 350 -19.76 4.97 -17.26
CA SER A 350 -19.39 5.42 -15.92
C SER A 350 -18.12 6.28 -15.97
N PHE A 351 -17.07 5.79 -16.63
CA PHE A 351 -15.81 6.53 -16.78
C PHE A 351 -15.98 7.87 -17.51
N LEU A 352 -16.77 7.93 -18.58
CA LEU A 352 -17.01 9.17 -19.32
C LEU A 352 -17.90 10.15 -18.56
N ASN A 353 -18.82 9.68 -17.71
CA ASN A 353 -19.58 10.56 -16.82
C ASN A 353 -18.67 11.19 -15.77
N THR A 354 -17.77 10.40 -15.18
CA THR A 354 -16.80 10.85 -14.18
C THR A 354 -15.70 11.72 -14.80
N PHE A 355 -15.29 11.44 -16.04
CA PHE A 355 -14.26 12.18 -16.79
C PHE A 355 -14.75 12.61 -18.18
N PRO A 356 -15.62 13.63 -18.30
CA PRO A 356 -16.21 14.05 -19.57
C PRO A 356 -15.19 14.47 -20.63
N GLN A 357 -14.04 15.02 -20.21
CA GLN A 357 -12.92 15.38 -21.07
C GLN A 357 -12.36 14.21 -21.88
N CYS A 358 -12.60 12.96 -21.44
CA CYS A 358 -12.17 11.76 -22.13
C CYS A 358 -13.01 11.41 -23.36
N SER A 359 -14.20 12.01 -23.53
CA SER A 359 -15.19 11.60 -24.53
C SER A 359 -14.62 11.54 -25.95
N ALA A 360 -13.73 12.48 -26.31
CA ALA A 360 -13.10 12.53 -27.63
C ALA A 360 -12.22 11.31 -27.93
N TYR A 361 -11.67 10.64 -26.91
CA TYR A 361 -10.82 9.46 -27.07
C TYR A 361 -11.63 8.19 -27.33
N PHE A 362 -12.89 8.13 -26.87
CA PHE A 362 -13.77 6.96 -26.98
C PHE A 362 -14.72 7.01 -28.18
N GLN A 363 -14.76 8.11 -28.92
CA GLN A 363 -15.50 8.19 -30.18
C GLN A 363 -14.83 7.32 -31.25
N GLN A 364 -15.61 6.45 -31.91
CA GLN A 364 -15.13 5.72 -33.08
C GLN A 364 -14.89 6.69 -34.26
N PRO A 365 -13.78 6.56 -35.01
CA PRO A 365 -13.64 7.25 -36.26
C PRO A 365 -14.68 6.70 -37.23
N TRP A 366 -15.54 7.58 -37.75
CA TRP A 366 -16.50 7.28 -38.80
C TRP A 366 -15.90 6.36 -39.87
N GLN A 367 -16.45 5.15 -40.00
CA GLN A 367 -16.31 4.30 -41.18
C GLN A 367 -17.66 3.69 -41.57
#